data_AF-A0A8J5UNN6-F1
#
_entry.id   AF-A0A8J5UNN6-F1
#
_cell.length_a   1.000
_cell.length_b   1.000
_cell.length_c   1.000
_cell.angle_alpha   90.00
_cell.angle_beta   90.00
_cell.angle_gamma   90.00
#
_symmetry.space_group_name_H-M   'P 1'
#
loop_
_entity.id
_entity.type
_entity.pdbx_description
1 polymer ?
#
loop_
_entity_poly.entity_id
_entity_poly.type
_entity_poly.pdbx_seq_one_letter_code
_entity_poly.pdbx_strand_id
1 'polypeptide(L)'
;MAEIILLIILYTSIIISAKDCVPRNFGDDSNVCVCNATYCDSVILQLPHNRQFRIYESSKSGQRLQSRLDYFDTMMENDIKLYLQLEKKYQTIHGFGGAFTDSAGINIKSLSNSTQEKLLQSYFDEGGSKYNLGRVPVGGTDFSTRPYTLDDTPEDISLKNFSLTKEDTDYKIPFMKRALEMNNELNFIAASWTAPPWMKTNNNYTGFLGFLKQQHYQIYAEYLVKFLELYKIRGLKIWAISTGNEPANAFVPELVKFNDMGWTPNTVTPWVINNLGPTINNSTSNETIILALDDQRFDLPWYIQAMYEYSNEIDKYIAGIATHWYMDNYFSIDLYDRTHSAFPNKFLLMTEACTGSASWDIPKVRLGSWQRGERYITSIIDVKLIFFNFISI
;
A
#
# COMPACT_ATOMS: atom_id res chain seq x y z
N MET A 1 18.08 -64.94 17.03
CA MET A 1 17.16 -63.94 17.61
C MET A 1 17.64 -62.59 17.12
N ALA A 2 16.88 -61.95 16.24
CA ALA A 2 17.20 -60.62 15.72
C ALA A 2 16.50 -59.59 16.61
N GLU A 3 17.28 -58.72 17.25
CA GLU A 3 16.78 -57.60 18.03
C GLU A 3 16.37 -56.47 17.07
N ILE A 4 15.07 -56.14 17.08
CA ILE A 4 14.52 -54.99 16.37
C ILE A 4 14.62 -53.79 17.31
N ILE A 5 15.52 -52.85 16.99
CA ILE A 5 15.60 -51.56 17.66
C ILE A 5 14.48 -50.67 17.09
N LEU A 6 13.47 -50.41 17.91
CA LEU A 6 12.37 -49.49 17.59
C LEU A 6 12.84 -48.04 17.82
N LEU A 7 13.18 -47.33 16.74
CA LEU A 7 13.47 -45.89 16.77
C LEU A 7 12.15 -45.11 16.89
N ILE A 8 11.85 -44.61 18.08
CA ILE A 8 10.72 -43.71 18.34
C ILE A 8 11.16 -42.31 17.90
N ILE A 9 10.69 -41.87 16.73
CA ILE A 9 10.78 -40.48 16.29
C ILE A 9 9.72 -39.70 17.06
N LEU A 10 10.14 -39.01 18.13
CA LEU A 10 9.34 -38.01 18.82
C LEU A 10 9.12 -36.81 17.88
N TYR A 11 7.99 -36.80 17.19
CA TYR A 11 7.44 -35.57 16.63
C TYR A 11 7.01 -34.68 17.80
N THR A 12 7.90 -33.80 18.25
CA THR A 12 7.50 -32.67 19.09
C THR A 12 6.69 -31.73 18.22
N SER A 13 5.36 -31.86 18.24
CA SER A 13 4.47 -30.81 17.76
C SER A 13 4.71 -29.58 18.65
N ILE A 14 5.41 -28.59 18.11
CA ILE A 14 5.52 -27.29 18.75
C ILE A 14 4.10 -26.71 18.78
N ILE A 15 3.48 -26.72 19.96
CA ILE A 15 2.21 -26.02 20.17
C ILE A 15 2.54 -24.53 20.11
N ILE A 16 2.30 -23.91 18.96
CA ILE A 16 2.40 -22.46 18.80
C ILE A 16 1.21 -21.87 19.55
N SER A 17 1.50 -21.22 20.69
CA SER A 17 0.51 -20.48 21.47
C SER A 17 0.51 -19.02 21.03
N ALA A 18 -0.67 -18.42 20.92
CA ALA A 18 -0.84 -16.98 20.69
C ALA A 18 -0.17 -16.23 21.84
N LYS A 19 0.43 -15.08 21.53
CA LYS A 19 1.02 -14.20 22.54
C LYS A 19 0.11 -13.01 22.74
N ASP A 20 -0.28 -12.77 23.98
CA ASP A 20 -1.16 -11.66 24.30
C ASP A 20 -0.43 -10.32 24.18
N CYS A 21 -1.20 -9.28 23.88
CA CYS A 21 -0.73 -7.90 23.94
C CYS A 21 -0.19 -7.57 25.34
N VAL A 22 0.99 -6.94 25.42
CA VAL A 22 1.48 -6.28 26.65
C VAL A 22 1.03 -4.82 26.60
N PRO A 23 -0.08 -4.44 27.27
CA PRO A 23 -0.67 -3.13 27.08
C PRO A 23 0.17 -2.03 27.74
N ARG A 24 0.25 -0.88 27.07
CA ARG A 24 0.75 0.36 27.66
C ARG A 24 -0.14 1.53 27.28
N ASN A 25 -0.52 2.31 28.28
CA ASN A 25 -1.30 3.54 28.10
C ASN A 25 -0.34 4.75 28.07
N PHE A 26 -0.53 5.66 27.11
CA PHE A 26 0.26 6.89 26.94
C PHE A 26 -0.57 8.18 27.13
N GLY A 27 -1.76 8.06 27.72
CA GLY A 27 -2.68 9.18 27.96
C GLY A 27 -3.74 9.37 26.87
N ASP A 28 -3.82 8.48 25.88
CA ASP A 28 -4.87 8.49 24.86
C ASP A 28 -6.05 7.57 25.25
N ASP A 29 -7.02 7.41 24.35
CA ASP A 29 -8.29 6.77 24.65
C ASP A 29 -8.27 5.22 24.60
N SER A 30 -7.11 4.60 24.37
CA SER A 30 -6.84 3.16 24.55
C SER A 30 -5.34 2.86 24.70
N ASN A 31 -4.97 1.58 24.65
CA ASN A 31 -3.60 1.08 24.89
C ASN A 31 -2.89 0.70 23.57
N VAL A 32 -1.56 0.84 23.54
CA VAL A 32 -0.71 0.17 22.53
C VAL A 32 -0.25 -1.21 23.04
N CYS A 33 0.19 -2.09 22.13
CA CYS A 33 0.87 -3.34 22.47
C CYS A 33 2.38 -3.16 22.36
N VAL A 34 3.10 -3.47 23.44
CA VAL A 34 4.55 -3.27 23.51
C VAL A 34 5.29 -4.50 23.02
N CYS A 35 6.10 -4.33 21.99
CA CYS A 35 7.03 -5.34 21.48
C CYS A 35 8.49 -4.93 21.72
N ASN A 36 9.37 -5.93 21.82
CA ASN A 36 10.81 -5.75 21.96
C ASN A 36 11.58 -6.91 21.28
N ALA A 37 12.88 -7.03 21.56
CA ALA A 37 13.74 -8.07 21.01
C ALA A 37 13.30 -9.51 21.35
N THR A 38 12.62 -9.73 22.46
CA THR A 38 12.28 -11.07 22.97
C THR A 38 10.78 -11.37 22.96
N TYR A 39 9.93 -10.34 22.80
CA TYR A 39 8.49 -10.47 22.89
C TYR A 39 7.75 -9.59 21.88
N CYS A 40 6.72 -10.14 21.26
CA CYS A 40 5.68 -9.40 20.55
C CYS A 40 4.42 -10.27 20.52
N ASP A 41 3.25 -9.64 20.51
CA ASP A 41 1.97 -10.34 20.40
C ASP A 41 1.77 -10.99 19.03
N SER A 42 0.96 -12.06 19.00
CA SER A 42 0.69 -12.83 17.78
C SER A 42 -0.64 -13.56 17.89
N VAL A 43 -1.30 -13.78 16.76
CA VAL A 43 -2.56 -14.51 16.66
C VAL A 43 -2.37 -15.95 16.16
N ILE A 44 -3.37 -16.81 16.37
CA ILE A 44 -3.42 -18.15 15.79
C ILE A 44 -4.51 -18.19 14.72
N LEU A 45 -4.13 -18.47 13.48
CA LEU A 45 -5.06 -18.74 12.39
C LEU A 45 -5.40 -20.23 12.36
N GLN A 46 -6.37 -20.65 13.18
CA GLN A 46 -6.92 -22.00 13.11
C GLN A 46 -8.36 -21.96 12.59
N LEU A 47 -8.56 -22.57 11.41
CA LEU A 47 -9.87 -22.70 10.80
C LEU A 47 -10.81 -23.52 11.72
N PRO A 48 -12.04 -23.04 11.98
CA PRO A 48 -13.01 -23.76 12.78
C PRO A 48 -13.49 -25.03 12.05
N HIS A 49 -13.95 -26.04 12.81
CA HIS A 49 -14.56 -27.24 12.23
C HIS A 49 -16.01 -26.99 11.80
N ASN A 50 -16.65 -28.01 11.23
CA ASN A 50 -18.03 -27.89 10.75
C ASN A 50 -18.98 -27.44 11.87
N ARG A 51 -19.87 -26.49 11.55
CA ARG A 51 -20.80 -25.81 12.48
C ARG A 51 -20.17 -24.95 13.58
N GLN A 52 -18.86 -24.70 13.52
CA GLN A 52 -18.19 -23.73 14.38
C GLN A 52 -17.87 -22.46 13.62
N PHE A 53 -17.75 -21.36 14.35
CA PHE A 53 -17.14 -20.14 13.87
C PHE A 53 -16.16 -19.59 14.90
N ARG A 54 -15.21 -18.78 14.45
CA ARG A 54 -14.24 -18.12 15.31
C ARG A 54 -14.50 -16.62 15.27
N ILE A 55 -14.51 -16.01 16.44
CA ILE A 55 -14.66 -14.57 16.61
C ILE A 55 -13.31 -14.03 17.06
N TYR A 56 -12.87 -12.94 16.44
CA TYR A 56 -11.74 -12.14 16.91
C TYR A 56 -12.28 -10.80 17.39
N GLU A 57 -11.96 -10.44 18.62
CA GLU A 57 -12.47 -9.23 19.26
C GLU A 57 -11.33 -8.28 19.63
N SER A 58 -11.50 -7.02 19.22
CA SER A 58 -10.69 -5.90 19.68
C SER A 58 -11.62 -4.86 20.28
N SER A 59 -11.23 -4.25 21.39
CA SER A 59 -12.06 -3.27 22.08
C SER A 59 -11.25 -2.10 22.63
N LYS A 60 -11.92 -0.95 22.77
CA LYS A 60 -11.36 0.26 23.38
C LYS A 60 -10.81 0.00 24.78
N SER A 61 -11.44 -0.90 25.54
CA SER A 61 -11.03 -1.28 26.89
C SER A 61 -9.75 -2.12 26.94
N GLY A 62 -9.30 -2.71 25.83
CA GLY A 62 -7.97 -3.31 25.73
C GLY A 62 -7.88 -4.70 25.11
N GLN A 63 -8.98 -5.31 24.65
CA GLN A 63 -8.87 -6.57 23.89
C GLN A 63 -8.19 -6.29 22.55
N ARG A 64 -7.34 -7.23 22.12
CA ARG A 64 -6.54 -7.11 20.89
C ARG A 64 -6.57 -8.45 20.16
N LEU A 65 -7.46 -8.55 19.18
CA LEU A 65 -7.72 -9.76 18.40
C LEU A 65 -7.87 -11.01 19.28
N GLN A 66 -8.51 -10.86 20.44
CA GLN A 66 -8.79 -12.00 21.32
C GLN A 66 -9.72 -12.95 20.61
N SER A 67 -9.29 -14.21 20.46
CA SER A 67 -10.05 -15.19 19.70
C SER A 67 -10.88 -16.09 20.62
N ARG A 68 -12.12 -16.37 20.23
CA ARG A 68 -12.96 -17.42 20.84
C ARG A 68 -13.67 -18.25 19.77
N LEU A 69 -13.88 -19.53 20.06
CA LEU A 69 -14.71 -20.41 19.24
C LEU A 69 -16.16 -20.36 19.74
N ASP A 70 -17.09 -20.45 18.80
CA ASP A 70 -18.52 -20.50 19.04
C ASP A 70 -19.20 -21.40 18.00
N TYR A 71 -20.50 -21.65 18.16
CA TYR A 71 -21.26 -22.63 17.37
C TYR A 71 -22.51 -22.02 16.75
N PHE A 72 -22.84 -22.43 15.53
CA PHE A 72 -24.09 -22.03 14.91
C PHE A 72 -25.28 -22.65 15.67
N ASP A 73 -25.95 -21.83 16.48
CA ASP A 73 -27.20 -22.17 17.19
C ASP A 73 -28.43 -21.90 16.31
N THR A 74 -29.53 -22.59 16.58
CA THR A 74 -30.73 -22.59 15.74
C THR A 74 -31.75 -21.51 16.06
N MET A 75 -31.71 -20.85 17.23
CA MET A 75 -32.70 -19.82 17.58
C MET A 75 -32.14 -18.80 18.58
N MET A 76 -32.08 -17.53 18.19
CA MET A 76 -32.01 -16.39 19.12
C MET A 76 -33.26 -15.53 18.94
N GLU A 77 -34.01 -15.34 20.02
CA GLU A 77 -35.37 -14.76 19.97
C GLU A 77 -35.42 -13.23 19.83
N ASN A 78 -34.33 -12.47 20.05
CA ASN A 78 -34.42 -10.99 20.15
C ASN A 78 -33.18 -10.20 19.68
N ASP A 79 -32.70 -10.36 18.44
CA ASP A 79 -31.55 -9.58 17.97
C ASP A 79 -31.63 -9.12 16.50
N ILE A 80 -30.82 -8.08 16.19
CA ILE A 80 -30.50 -7.62 14.83
C ILE A 80 -30.02 -8.82 14.01
N LYS A 81 -30.68 -9.09 12.89
CA LYS A 81 -30.35 -10.21 12.00
C LYS A 81 -29.61 -9.71 10.76
N LEU A 82 -28.40 -10.24 10.54
CA LEU A 82 -27.63 -10.02 9.31
C LEU A 82 -27.71 -11.28 8.45
N TYR A 83 -28.19 -11.14 7.22
CA TYR A 83 -28.34 -12.25 6.27
C TYR A 83 -27.25 -12.18 5.20
N LEU A 84 -26.49 -13.26 5.05
CA LEU A 84 -25.48 -13.39 4.00
C LEU A 84 -26.09 -13.93 2.72
N GLN A 85 -25.95 -13.19 1.61
CA GLN A 85 -26.43 -13.56 0.28
C GLN A 85 -25.26 -14.08 -0.57
N LEU A 86 -25.02 -15.40 -0.53
CA LEU A 86 -23.85 -16.04 -1.15
C LEU A 86 -23.87 -16.00 -2.68
N GLU A 87 -25.06 -15.83 -3.27
CA GLU A 87 -25.27 -15.72 -4.71
C GLU A 87 -24.93 -14.33 -5.27
N LYS A 88 -24.90 -13.29 -4.43
CA LYS A 88 -24.52 -11.94 -4.82
C LYS A 88 -23.03 -11.74 -4.64
N LYS A 89 -22.31 -11.81 -5.75
CA LYS A 89 -20.87 -11.57 -5.81
C LYS A 89 -20.58 -10.14 -6.23
N TYR A 90 -19.49 -9.60 -5.68
CA TYR A 90 -18.97 -8.28 -5.99
C TYR A 90 -17.50 -8.41 -6.42
N GLN A 91 -16.66 -7.45 -6.07
CA GLN A 91 -15.24 -7.42 -6.40
C GLN A 91 -14.44 -8.55 -5.73
N THR A 92 -13.32 -8.91 -6.37
CA THR A 92 -12.24 -9.66 -5.72
C THR A 92 -11.39 -8.71 -4.88
N ILE A 93 -11.02 -9.12 -3.67
CA ILE A 93 -10.10 -8.34 -2.82
C ILE A 93 -8.67 -8.65 -3.24
N HIS A 94 -7.92 -7.61 -3.65
CA HIS A 94 -6.50 -7.76 -4.02
C HIS A 94 -5.59 -7.90 -2.80
N GLY A 95 -5.85 -7.15 -1.72
CA GLY A 95 -5.06 -7.33 -0.50
C GLY A 95 -5.14 -6.22 0.55
N PHE A 96 -4.19 -6.25 1.48
CA PHE A 96 -3.96 -5.22 2.50
C PHE A 96 -2.45 -5.10 2.78
N GLY A 97 -1.98 -3.91 3.17
CA GLY A 97 -0.55 -3.60 3.15
C GLY A 97 -0.10 -2.33 3.87
N GLY A 98 1.12 -1.92 3.52
CA GLY A 98 1.83 -0.76 4.05
C GLY A 98 2.83 -0.22 3.02
N ALA A 99 3.40 0.96 3.28
CA ALA A 99 4.43 1.53 2.42
C ALA A 99 5.84 1.23 2.93
N PHE A 100 6.73 0.85 2.01
CA PHE A 100 8.16 0.78 2.20
C PHE A 100 8.79 2.14 1.87
N THR A 101 8.46 3.16 2.67
CA THR A 101 9.10 4.49 2.56
C THR A 101 10.49 4.48 3.17
N ASP A 102 11.29 5.50 2.82
CA ASP A 102 12.60 5.71 3.43
C ASP A 102 12.50 5.84 4.95
N SER A 103 11.53 6.62 5.44
CA SER A 103 11.28 6.79 6.88
C SER A 103 10.93 5.46 7.56
N ALA A 104 10.06 4.64 6.96
CA ALA A 104 9.74 3.32 7.50
C ALA A 104 11.01 2.46 7.59
N GLY A 105 11.77 2.40 6.51
CA GLY A 105 13.03 1.65 6.47
C GLY A 105 14.09 2.13 7.45
N ILE A 106 14.28 3.45 7.61
CA ILE A 106 15.20 4.05 8.59
C ILE A 106 14.79 3.67 10.02
N ASN A 107 13.49 3.78 10.35
CA ASN A 107 12.99 3.45 11.68
C ASN A 107 13.15 1.95 11.98
N ILE A 108 12.82 1.07 11.03
CA ILE A 108 13.03 -0.38 11.18
C ILE A 108 14.52 -0.66 11.40
N LYS A 109 15.40 -0.10 10.56
CA LYS A 109 16.85 -0.32 10.64
C LYS A 109 17.45 0.13 11.97
N SER A 110 16.86 1.14 12.63
CA SER A 110 17.31 1.63 13.93
C SER A 110 17.09 0.63 15.09
N LEU A 111 16.22 -0.37 14.90
CA LEU A 111 15.94 -1.40 15.88
C LEU A 111 17.00 -2.50 15.87
N SER A 112 17.10 -3.27 16.96
CA SER A 112 17.90 -4.50 16.99
C SER A 112 17.37 -5.51 15.94
N ASN A 113 18.24 -6.35 15.37
CA ASN A 113 17.82 -7.35 14.35
C ASN A 113 16.65 -8.24 14.82
N SER A 114 16.65 -8.64 16.10
CA SER A 114 15.55 -9.42 16.69
C SER A 114 14.24 -8.64 16.77
N THR A 115 14.30 -7.33 17.07
CA THR A 115 13.10 -6.48 17.09
C THR A 115 12.61 -6.18 15.69
N GLN A 116 13.51 -5.99 14.71
CA GLN A 116 13.15 -5.87 13.29
C GLN A 116 12.37 -7.11 12.83
N GLU A 117 12.87 -8.30 13.18
CA GLU A 117 12.23 -9.56 12.83
C GLU A 117 10.82 -9.67 13.41
N LYS A 118 10.64 -9.32 14.69
CA LYS A 118 9.32 -9.32 15.33
C LYS A 118 8.35 -8.34 14.67
N LEU A 119 8.82 -7.14 14.34
CA LEU A 119 8.02 -6.13 13.65
C LEU A 119 7.57 -6.62 12.26
N LEU A 120 8.48 -7.18 11.47
CA LEU A 120 8.15 -7.72 10.16
C LEU A 120 7.18 -8.91 10.26
N GLN A 121 7.37 -9.79 11.25
CA GLN A 121 6.44 -10.88 11.53
C GLN A 121 5.03 -10.36 11.86
N SER A 122 4.91 -9.29 12.65
CA SER A 122 3.60 -8.70 12.97
C SER A 122 2.83 -8.22 11.73
N TYR A 123 3.53 -7.81 10.67
CA TYR A 123 2.89 -7.38 9.43
C TYR A 123 2.71 -8.49 8.41
N PHE A 124 3.74 -9.30 8.15
CA PHE A 124 3.79 -10.19 6.98
C PHE A 124 3.64 -11.66 7.31
N ASP A 125 3.96 -12.10 8.52
CA ASP A 125 3.89 -13.52 8.89
C ASP A 125 2.44 -13.96 9.19
N GLU A 126 2.18 -15.27 9.15
CA GLU A 126 0.86 -15.84 9.43
C GLU A 126 0.38 -15.59 10.86
N GLY A 127 1.31 -15.44 11.82
CA GLY A 127 0.99 -15.05 13.19
C GLY A 127 0.68 -13.56 13.37
N GLY A 128 0.81 -12.75 12.32
CA GLY A 128 0.56 -11.31 12.28
C GLY A 128 -0.64 -10.94 11.41
N SER A 129 -0.55 -9.79 10.73
CA SER A 129 -1.61 -9.27 9.86
C SER A 129 -1.60 -9.89 8.45
N LYS A 130 -0.57 -10.69 8.12
CA LYS A 130 -0.36 -11.34 6.82
C LYS A 130 -0.59 -10.39 5.63
N TYR A 131 -0.02 -9.19 5.69
CA TYR A 131 -0.04 -8.21 4.60
C TYR A 131 0.50 -8.85 3.32
N ASN A 132 -0.27 -8.71 2.24
CA ASN A 132 0.07 -9.22 0.92
C ASN A 132 0.27 -8.08 -0.10
N LEU A 133 0.38 -6.84 0.37
CA LEU A 133 0.72 -5.69 -0.45
C LEU A 133 1.76 -4.76 0.17
N GLY A 134 2.60 -4.20 -0.69
CA GLY A 134 3.61 -3.21 -0.32
C GLY A 134 3.71 -2.07 -1.32
N ARG A 135 3.52 -0.82 -0.89
CA ARG A 135 3.80 0.35 -1.75
C ARG A 135 5.27 0.72 -1.68
N VAL A 136 5.87 1.05 -2.82
CA VAL A 136 7.29 1.38 -2.92
C VAL A 136 7.44 2.69 -3.70
N PRO A 137 7.92 3.76 -3.07
CA PRO A 137 8.23 4.98 -3.79
C PRO A 137 9.32 4.78 -4.83
N VAL A 138 9.23 5.47 -5.97
CA VAL A 138 10.32 5.59 -6.94
C VAL A 138 11.03 6.92 -6.67
N GLY A 139 12.24 6.87 -6.12
CA GLY A 139 12.94 8.06 -5.62
C GLY A 139 12.40 8.54 -4.27
N GLY A 140 12.66 9.81 -3.95
CA GLY A 140 12.28 10.41 -2.66
C GLY A 140 10.86 10.94 -2.59
N THR A 141 10.36 11.05 -1.36
CA THR A 141 9.03 11.52 -0.97
C THR A 141 9.12 12.55 0.16
N ASP A 142 7.98 13.02 0.67
CA ASP A 142 7.88 13.77 1.93
C ASP A 142 8.35 12.96 3.16
N PHE A 143 8.24 11.62 3.12
CA PHE A 143 8.80 10.69 4.10
C PHE A 143 10.25 10.30 3.81
N SER A 144 11.00 11.16 3.14
CA SER A 144 12.44 11.02 2.89
C SER A 144 13.23 12.13 3.56
N THR A 145 14.50 11.86 3.90
CA THR A 145 15.35 12.85 4.60
C THR A 145 15.90 13.96 3.69
N ARG A 146 15.73 13.81 2.38
CA ARG A 146 16.14 14.75 1.34
C ARG A 146 15.27 14.57 0.09
N PRO A 147 15.09 15.59 -0.76
CA PRO A 147 14.59 15.41 -2.11
C PRO A 147 15.66 14.71 -2.97
N TYR A 148 15.25 13.73 -3.77
CA TYR A 148 16.12 13.06 -4.74
C TYR A 148 15.31 12.29 -5.79
N THR A 149 15.95 12.00 -6.92
CA THR A 149 15.48 11.00 -7.89
C THR A 149 16.54 9.93 -8.13
N LEU A 150 16.26 8.96 -9.00
CA LEU A 150 17.23 7.94 -9.39
C LEU A 150 18.14 8.41 -10.53
N ASP A 151 17.95 9.62 -11.07
CA ASP A 151 18.80 10.20 -12.11
C ASP A 151 18.87 11.74 -12.03
N ASP A 152 19.53 12.24 -10.99
CA ASP A 152 19.66 13.68 -10.74
C ASP A 152 20.75 14.36 -11.61
N THR A 153 21.42 13.64 -12.51
CA THR A 153 22.43 14.23 -13.41
C THR A 153 21.74 15.05 -14.50
N PRO A 154 22.03 16.36 -14.63
CA PRO A 154 21.37 17.19 -15.62
C PRO A 154 21.55 16.68 -17.05
N GLU A 155 20.46 16.68 -17.82
CA GLU A 155 20.43 16.35 -19.25
C GLU A 155 20.97 14.95 -19.60
N ASP A 156 20.83 13.97 -18.68
CA ASP A 156 21.18 12.58 -18.98
C ASP A 156 20.11 11.90 -19.85
N ILE A 157 20.06 12.29 -21.12
CA ILE A 157 19.12 11.76 -22.11
C ILE A 157 19.31 10.25 -22.36
N SER A 158 20.42 9.67 -21.90
CA SER A 158 20.70 8.23 -22.03
C SER A 158 20.46 7.42 -20.76
N LEU A 159 20.01 8.05 -19.66
CA LEU A 159 19.88 7.45 -18.34
C LEU A 159 21.16 6.71 -17.89
N LYS A 160 22.35 7.18 -18.28
CA LYS A 160 23.64 6.52 -17.98
C LYS A 160 23.99 6.57 -16.49
N ASN A 161 23.60 7.65 -15.82
CA ASN A 161 23.83 7.92 -14.41
C ASN A 161 22.65 7.48 -13.55
N PHE A 162 21.58 6.95 -14.16
CA PHE A 162 20.50 6.32 -13.42
C PHE A 162 21.07 5.28 -12.46
N SER A 163 20.79 5.42 -11.17
CA SER A 163 21.25 4.49 -10.15
C SER A 163 20.27 4.39 -8.99
N LEU A 164 20.18 3.18 -8.41
CA LEU A 164 19.54 3.00 -7.13
C LEU A 164 20.36 3.72 -6.05
N THR A 165 19.65 4.33 -5.11
CA THR A 165 20.28 5.11 -4.05
C THR A 165 20.56 4.27 -2.80
N LYS A 166 21.21 4.87 -1.80
CA LYS A 166 21.38 4.23 -0.48
C LYS A 166 20.02 3.93 0.15
N GLU A 167 19.01 4.77 -0.10
CA GLU A 167 17.68 4.59 0.44
C GLU A 167 17.00 3.32 -0.11
N ASP A 168 17.25 2.99 -1.39
CA ASP A 168 16.83 1.71 -1.98
C ASP A 168 17.62 0.53 -1.42
N THR A 169 18.95 0.66 -1.36
CA THR A 169 19.87 -0.47 -1.11
C THR A 169 20.06 -0.83 0.36
N ASP A 170 19.99 0.15 1.26
CA ASP A 170 20.17 -0.04 2.71
C ASP A 170 18.85 -0.28 3.44
N TYR A 171 17.73 0.21 2.89
CA TYR A 171 16.43 0.18 3.54
C TYR A 171 15.36 -0.57 2.76
N LYS A 172 14.90 -0.05 1.62
CA LYS A 172 13.69 -0.56 0.95
C LYS A 172 13.85 -2.01 0.50
N ILE A 173 14.87 -2.28 -0.33
CA ILE A 173 15.10 -3.60 -0.92
C ILE A 173 15.35 -4.68 0.15
N PRO A 174 16.22 -4.46 1.16
CA PRO A 174 16.42 -5.44 2.23
C PRO A 174 15.13 -5.82 2.98
N PHE A 175 14.29 -4.84 3.33
CA PHE A 175 13.06 -5.13 4.08
C PHE A 175 11.96 -5.72 3.20
N MET A 176 11.86 -5.30 1.93
CA MET A 176 10.94 -5.93 0.97
C MET A 176 11.27 -7.41 0.77
N LYS A 177 12.55 -7.78 0.68
CA LYS A 177 12.97 -9.19 0.56
C LYS A 177 12.56 -10.02 1.77
N ARG A 178 12.84 -9.52 2.98
CA ARG A 178 12.44 -10.19 4.22
C ARG A 178 10.93 -10.33 4.34
N ALA A 179 10.17 -9.30 3.95
CA ALA A 179 8.71 -9.37 3.92
C ALA A 179 8.20 -10.43 2.91
N LEU A 180 8.80 -10.50 1.72
CA LEU A 180 8.46 -11.50 0.70
C LEU A 180 8.83 -12.93 1.12
N GLU A 181 9.90 -13.11 1.90
CA GLU A 181 10.27 -14.41 2.50
C GLU A 181 9.22 -14.87 3.53
N MET A 182 8.58 -13.95 4.25
CA MET A 182 7.51 -14.25 5.21
C MET A 182 6.15 -14.48 4.53
N ASN A 183 5.88 -13.75 3.45
CA ASN A 183 4.67 -13.90 2.65
C ASN A 183 4.97 -13.87 1.15
N ASN A 184 4.98 -15.03 0.52
CA ASN A 184 5.25 -15.16 -0.91
C ASN A 184 4.10 -14.68 -1.81
N GLU A 185 2.93 -14.36 -1.24
CA GLU A 185 1.79 -13.76 -1.95
C GLU A 185 1.89 -12.22 -2.00
N LEU A 186 2.95 -11.63 -1.42
CA LEU A 186 3.18 -10.20 -1.36
C LEU A 186 3.39 -9.60 -2.77
N ASN A 187 2.48 -8.71 -3.18
CA ASN A 187 2.58 -7.93 -4.39
C ASN A 187 3.05 -6.50 -4.10
N PHE A 188 3.88 -5.94 -4.97
CA PHE A 188 4.39 -4.58 -4.81
C PHE A 188 3.75 -3.59 -5.79
N ILE A 189 3.40 -2.41 -5.30
CA ILE A 189 2.86 -1.29 -6.09
C ILE A 189 3.89 -0.16 -6.05
N ALA A 190 4.25 0.41 -7.19
CA ALA A 190 5.18 1.53 -7.27
C ALA A 190 4.47 2.83 -7.64
N ALA A 191 4.97 3.95 -7.11
CA ALA A 191 4.54 5.28 -7.48
C ALA A 191 5.72 6.25 -7.42
N SER A 192 5.81 7.17 -8.38
CA SER A 192 6.80 8.25 -8.35
C SER A 192 6.16 9.54 -7.89
N TRP A 193 6.79 10.24 -6.94
CA TRP A 193 6.37 11.58 -6.53
C TRP A 193 6.81 12.63 -7.54
N THR A 194 7.93 12.42 -8.22
CA THR A 194 8.47 13.41 -9.15
C THR A 194 9.41 12.80 -10.19
N ALA A 195 9.47 13.41 -11.37
CA ALA A 195 10.55 13.16 -12.33
C ALA A 195 11.82 13.91 -11.92
N PRO A 196 13.01 13.54 -12.44
CA PRO A 196 14.23 14.34 -12.25
C PRO A 196 13.99 15.82 -12.56
N PRO A 197 14.55 16.77 -11.78
CA PRO A 197 14.29 18.20 -11.98
C PRO A 197 14.53 18.66 -13.41
N TRP A 198 15.61 18.21 -14.06
CA TRP A 198 15.92 18.59 -15.44
C TRP A 198 14.85 18.16 -16.46
N MET A 199 14.03 17.14 -16.14
CA MET A 199 12.89 16.72 -16.95
C MET A 199 11.63 17.59 -16.75
N LYS A 200 11.57 18.42 -15.69
CA LYS A 200 10.38 19.20 -15.30
C LYS A 200 10.41 20.63 -15.81
N THR A 201 9.23 21.20 -16.08
CA THR A 201 9.04 22.59 -16.55
C THR A 201 9.61 23.64 -15.59
N ASN A 202 9.57 23.37 -14.29
CA ASN A 202 10.07 24.27 -13.24
C ASN A 202 11.51 23.98 -12.80
N ASN A 203 12.17 22.97 -13.37
CA ASN A 203 13.51 22.52 -13.01
C ASN A 203 13.71 22.27 -11.50
N ASN A 204 12.69 21.79 -10.79
CA ASN A 204 12.73 21.60 -9.34
C ASN A 204 11.96 20.35 -8.89
N TYR A 205 12.31 19.75 -7.76
CA TYR A 205 11.63 18.59 -7.18
C TYR A 205 10.19 18.90 -6.76
N THR A 206 9.94 20.13 -6.29
CA THR A 206 8.66 20.60 -5.77
C THR A 206 8.23 21.91 -6.44
N GLY A 207 6.93 22.18 -6.51
CA GLY A 207 6.40 23.52 -6.70
C GLY A 207 5.38 23.67 -7.83
N PHE A 208 4.82 24.87 -7.92
CA PHE A 208 3.69 25.18 -8.78
C PHE A 208 3.95 24.86 -10.25
N LEU A 209 3.00 24.18 -10.89
CA LEU A 209 3.02 23.85 -12.32
C LEU A 209 4.33 23.15 -12.75
N GLY A 210 4.89 22.31 -11.88
CA GLY A 210 5.99 21.40 -12.18
C GLY A 210 5.51 20.16 -12.94
N PHE A 211 5.32 20.28 -14.26
CA PHE A 211 4.93 19.18 -15.14
C PHE A 211 6.15 18.56 -15.81
N LEU A 212 5.98 17.33 -16.30
CA LEU A 212 6.96 16.73 -17.20
C LEU A 212 6.99 17.50 -18.53
N LYS A 213 8.19 17.87 -19.00
CA LYS A 213 8.33 18.48 -20.33
C LYS A 213 8.01 17.44 -21.41
N GLN A 214 7.27 17.83 -22.45
CA GLN A 214 6.83 16.90 -23.50
C GLN A 214 7.99 16.17 -24.19
N GLN A 215 9.13 16.85 -24.40
CA GLN A 215 10.32 16.20 -24.98
C GLN A 215 10.91 15.08 -24.09
N HIS A 216 10.52 15.00 -22.82
CA HIS A 216 11.01 13.98 -21.88
C HIS A 216 9.99 12.88 -21.59
N TYR A 217 8.86 12.83 -22.32
CA TYR A 217 7.83 11.81 -22.12
C TYR A 217 8.35 10.37 -22.28
N GLN A 218 9.11 10.12 -23.35
CA GLN A 218 9.66 8.80 -23.64
C GLN A 218 10.72 8.40 -22.61
N ILE A 219 11.69 9.29 -22.33
CA ILE A 219 12.77 8.99 -21.39
C ILE A 219 12.26 8.83 -19.95
N TYR A 220 11.18 9.52 -19.56
CA TYR A 220 10.58 9.29 -18.24
C TYR A 220 9.89 7.92 -18.15
N ALA A 221 9.29 7.43 -19.24
CA ALA A 221 8.79 6.06 -19.28
C ALA A 221 9.93 5.03 -19.16
N GLU A 222 11.06 5.27 -19.83
CA GLU A 222 12.27 4.45 -19.72
C GLU A 222 12.88 4.51 -18.32
N TYR A 223 12.86 5.66 -17.66
CA TYR A 223 13.28 5.84 -16.26
C TYR A 223 12.47 4.93 -15.32
N LEU A 224 11.14 4.91 -15.47
CA LEU A 224 10.28 4.05 -14.66
C LEU A 224 10.50 2.57 -14.98
N VAL A 225 10.63 2.19 -16.25
CA VAL A 225 10.94 0.79 -16.62
C VAL A 225 12.29 0.34 -16.10
N LYS A 226 13.32 1.19 -16.13
CA LYS A 226 14.64 0.88 -15.58
C LYS A 226 14.57 0.61 -14.07
N PHE A 227 13.73 1.33 -13.33
CA PHE A 227 13.42 1.00 -11.94
C PHE A 227 12.78 -0.39 -11.81
N LEU A 228 11.74 -0.70 -12.59
CA LEU A 228 11.05 -2.00 -12.56
C LEU A 228 12.02 -3.16 -12.81
N GLU A 229 12.89 -3.03 -13.83
CA GLU A 229 13.85 -4.07 -14.20
C GLU A 229 14.94 -4.26 -13.15
N LEU A 230 15.44 -3.18 -12.55
CA LEU A 230 16.46 -3.26 -11.49
C LEU A 230 15.92 -3.90 -10.21
N TYR A 231 14.67 -3.65 -9.86
CA TYR A 231 13.99 -4.33 -8.75
C TYR A 231 13.72 -5.80 -9.11
N LYS A 232 13.26 -6.08 -10.34
CA LYS A 232 13.02 -7.44 -10.83
C LYS A 232 14.27 -8.32 -10.79
N ILE A 233 15.43 -7.81 -11.24
CA ILE A 233 16.73 -8.52 -11.17
C ILE A 233 17.12 -8.86 -9.73
N ARG A 234 16.63 -8.09 -8.75
CA ARG A 234 16.86 -8.35 -7.32
C ARG A 234 15.82 -9.28 -6.71
N GLY A 235 14.92 -9.86 -7.50
CA GLY A 235 13.87 -10.77 -7.06
C GLY A 235 12.60 -10.08 -6.58
N LEU A 236 12.45 -8.77 -6.80
CA LEU A 236 11.29 -7.99 -6.37
C LEU A 236 10.49 -7.57 -7.60
N LYS A 237 9.47 -8.37 -7.95
CA LYS A 237 8.56 -8.02 -9.06
C LYS A 237 7.59 -6.95 -8.60
N ILE A 238 7.49 -5.86 -9.35
CA ILE A 238 6.47 -4.83 -9.15
C ILE A 238 5.21 -5.24 -9.91
N TRP A 239 4.12 -5.49 -9.19
CA TRP A 239 2.83 -5.90 -9.75
C TRP A 239 2.17 -4.74 -10.49
N ALA A 240 2.15 -3.55 -9.90
CA ALA A 240 1.50 -2.37 -10.45
C ALA A 240 2.37 -1.12 -10.33
N ILE A 241 2.24 -0.18 -11.26
CA ILE A 241 2.80 1.17 -11.17
C ILE A 241 1.71 2.21 -11.40
N SER A 242 1.65 3.26 -10.58
CA SER A 242 0.72 4.36 -10.80
C SER A 242 1.26 5.37 -11.83
N THR A 243 0.36 6.17 -12.42
CA THR A 243 0.73 7.27 -13.32
C THR A 243 1.53 8.39 -12.65
N GLY A 244 1.60 8.40 -11.32
CA GLY A 244 2.31 9.39 -10.49
C GLY A 244 1.52 9.66 -9.22
N ASN A 245 2.22 9.85 -8.10
CA ASN A 245 1.60 10.16 -6.81
C ASN A 245 1.01 11.57 -6.80
N GLU A 246 -0.27 11.68 -6.47
CA GLU A 246 -1.00 12.93 -6.21
C GLU A 246 -0.72 14.06 -7.23
N PRO A 247 -1.04 13.85 -8.52
CA PRO A 247 -0.83 14.86 -9.56
C PRO A 247 -1.49 16.22 -9.27
N ALA A 248 -2.55 16.27 -8.45
CA ALA A 248 -3.20 17.50 -8.05
C ALA A 248 -2.31 18.42 -7.18
N ASN A 249 -1.30 17.86 -6.51
CA ASN A 249 -0.42 18.61 -5.61
C ASN A 249 0.34 19.75 -6.30
N ALA A 250 0.71 19.57 -7.58
CA ALA A 250 1.41 20.61 -8.34
C ALA A 250 0.56 21.86 -8.61
N PHE A 251 -0.74 21.83 -8.31
CA PHE A 251 -1.66 22.96 -8.42
C PHE A 251 -1.90 23.70 -7.10
N VAL A 252 -1.38 23.19 -5.96
CA VAL A 252 -1.57 23.77 -4.61
C VAL A 252 -0.22 24.01 -3.89
N PRO A 253 0.66 24.85 -4.47
CA PRO A 253 2.07 24.95 -4.10
C PRO A 253 2.32 25.56 -2.72
N GLU A 254 1.33 26.27 -2.16
CA GLU A 254 1.45 26.85 -0.83
C GLU A 254 1.35 25.79 0.28
N LEU A 255 0.75 24.64 -0.02
CA LEU A 255 0.52 23.53 0.91
C LEU A 255 1.52 22.38 0.71
N VAL A 256 2.07 22.25 -0.50
CA VAL A 256 2.98 21.15 -0.88
C VAL A 256 4.41 21.68 -0.92
N LYS A 257 5.27 21.12 -0.06
CA LYS A 257 6.70 21.51 0.07
C LYS A 257 7.65 20.32 -0.06
N PHE A 258 7.19 19.28 -0.73
CA PHE A 258 7.88 18.03 -0.94
C PHE A 258 7.81 17.64 -2.42
N ASN A 259 8.50 16.57 -2.79
CA ASN A 259 8.56 16.09 -4.17
C ASN A 259 7.16 15.98 -4.78
N ASP A 260 6.93 16.62 -5.93
CA ASP A 260 5.65 16.59 -6.63
C ASP A 260 5.86 16.57 -8.15
N MET A 261 4.83 16.19 -8.90
CA MET A 261 4.79 16.42 -10.34
C MET A 261 3.34 16.44 -10.80
N GLY A 262 2.99 17.49 -11.55
CA GLY A 262 1.64 17.68 -12.04
C GLY A 262 1.31 16.78 -13.21
N TRP A 263 0.07 16.33 -13.25
CA TRP A 263 -0.58 15.81 -14.44
C TRP A 263 -1.99 16.39 -14.57
N THR A 264 -2.41 16.60 -15.82
CA THR A 264 -3.81 16.73 -16.20
C THR A 264 -4.24 15.52 -17.03
N PRO A 265 -5.53 15.20 -17.15
CA PRO A 265 -6.02 14.15 -18.04
C PRO A 265 -5.49 14.30 -19.49
N ASN A 266 -5.36 15.54 -19.98
CA ASN A 266 -4.88 15.86 -21.33
C ASN A 266 -3.37 15.64 -21.51
N THR A 267 -2.61 15.55 -20.43
CA THR A 267 -1.14 15.35 -20.46
C THR A 267 -0.75 13.92 -20.12
N VAL A 268 -1.41 13.30 -19.14
CA VAL A 268 -1.12 11.93 -18.71
C VAL A 268 -1.63 10.91 -19.71
N THR A 269 -2.80 11.13 -20.31
CA THR A 269 -3.39 10.19 -21.29
C THR A 269 -2.49 9.96 -22.50
N PRO A 270 -2.03 11.00 -23.23
CA PRO A 270 -1.13 10.78 -24.35
C PRO A 270 0.23 10.23 -23.91
N TRP A 271 0.73 10.57 -22.72
CA TRP A 271 1.96 9.99 -22.19
C TRP A 271 1.81 8.48 -21.92
N VAL A 272 0.70 8.04 -21.34
CA VAL A 272 0.45 6.62 -21.10
C VAL A 272 0.30 5.86 -22.42
N ILE A 273 -0.49 6.38 -23.35
CA ILE A 273 -0.77 5.71 -24.64
C ILE A 273 0.49 5.60 -25.51
N ASN A 274 1.26 6.68 -25.61
CA ASN A 274 2.36 6.77 -26.57
C ASN A 274 3.72 6.41 -25.98
N ASN A 275 3.87 6.41 -24.65
CA ASN A 275 5.17 6.22 -23.98
C ASN A 275 5.11 5.14 -22.90
N LEU A 276 4.44 5.37 -21.76
CA LEU A 276 4.53 4.45 -20.61
C LEU A 276 4.04 3.04 -20.96
N GLY A 277 2.84 2.92 -21.51
CA GLY A 277 2.22 1.64 -21.86
C GLY A 277 3.07 0.82 -22.83
N PRO A 278 3.42 1.34 -24.03
CA PRO A 278 4.30 0.65 -24.96
C PRO A 278 5.68 0.31 -24.37
N THR A 279 6.26 1.20 -23.56
CA THR A 279 7.59 0.98 -22.98
C THR A 279 7.56 -0.16 -21.95
N ILE A 280 6.52 -0.26 -21.10
CA ILE A 280 6.34 -1.39 -20.19
C ILE A 280 6.11 -2.69 -20.99
N ASN A 281 5.21 -2.69 -21.98
CA ASN A 281 4.88 -3.87 -22.78
C ASN A 281 6.08 -4.46 -23.51
N ASN A 282 7.02 -3.61 -23.95
CA ASN A 282 8.24 -4.01 -24.65
C ASN A 282 9.41 -4.34 -23.71
N SER A 283 9.26 -4.14 -22.40
CA SER A 283 10.30 -4.38 -21.40
C SER A 283 10.28 -5.81 -20.88
N THR A 284 11.30 -6.16 -20.08
CA THR A 284 11.26 -7.41 -19.33
C THR A 284 10.25 -7.38 -18.17
N SER A 285 9.64 -6.23 -17.86
CA SER A 285 8.63 -6.04 -16.82
C SER A 285 7.21 -5.88 -17.38
N ASN A 286 6.93 -6.47 -18.54
CA ASN A 286 5.63 -6.41 -19.23
C ASN A 286 4.43 -7.01 -18.48
N GLU A 287 4.66 -7.71 -17.35
CA GLU A 287 3.63 -8.17 -16.43
C GLU A 287 3.12 -7.05 -15.50
N THR A 288 3.85 -5.92 -15.39
CA THR A 288 3.46 -4.80 -14.52
C THR A 288 2.29 -4.04 -15.12
N ILE A 289 1.21 -3.90 -14.35
CA ILE A 289 0.01 -3.16 -14.77
C ILE A 289 0.09 -1.68 -14.40
N ILE A 290 -0.67 -0.84 -15.12
CA ILE A 290 -0.74 0.60 -14.84
C ILE A 290 -2.03 0.93 -14.07
N LEU A 291 -1.88 1.72 -13.01
CA LEU A 291 -2.97 2.33 -12.25
C LEU A 291 -3.09 3.82 -12.61
N ALA A 292 -4.28 4.26 -13.01
CA ALA A 292 -4.56 5.67 -13.25
C ALA A 292 -4.79 6.43 -11.93
N LEU A 293 -4.66 7.76 -11.99
CA LEU A 293 -4.95 8.72 -10.90
C LEU A 293 -3.92 8.71 -9.76
N ASP A 294 -4.08 7.84 -8.74
CA ASP A 294 -3.27 7.81 -7.50
C ASP A 294 -3.34 9.14 -6.71
N ASP A 295 -4.58 9.62 -6.53
CA ASP A 295 -4.92 10.88 -5.86
C ASP A 295 -6.28 10.78 -5.14
N GLN A 296 -6.78 11.87 -4.56
CA GLN A 296 -7.95 11.86 -3.70
C GLN A 296 -9.23 11.39 -4.42
N ARG A 297 -10.15 10.82 -3.63
CA ARG A 297 -11.48 10.41 -4.13
C ARG A 297 -12.25 11.51 -4.88
N PHE A 298 -12.05 12.79 -4.56
CA PHE A 298 -12.81 13.87 -5.22
C PHE A 298 -12.47 14.03 -6.71
N ASP A 299 -11.35 13.47 -7.17
CA ASP A 299 -11.01 13.43 -8.59
C ASP A 299 -11.87 12.43 -9.39
N LEU A 300 -12.60 11.56 -8.69
CA LEU A 300 -13.52 10.61 -9.29
C LEU A 300 -14.91 11.21 -9.54
N PRO A 301 -15.66 10.73 -10.55
CA PRO A 301 -15.17 9.97 -11.71
C PRO A 301 -14.54 10.87 -12.79
N TRP A 302 -14.59 12.20 -12.61
CA TRP A 302 -14.38 13.16 -13.68
C TRP A 302 -12.97 13.09 -14.30
N TYR A 303 -11.93 12.83 -13.51
CA TYR A 303 -10.57 12.74 -14.01
C TYR A 303 -10.42 11.57 -14.98
N ILE A 304 -10.99 10.40 -14.62
CA ILE A 304 -10.98 9.20 -15.46
C ILE A 304 -11.87 9.40 -16.69
N GLN A 305 -13.03 10.03 -16.55
CA GLN A 305 -13.88 10.40 -17.70
C GLN A 305 -13.12 11.27 -18.69
N ALA A 306 -12.43 12.31 -18.21
CA ALA A 306 -11.62 13.19 -19.06
C ALA A 306 -10.47 12.44 -19.75
N MET A 307 -9.86 11.42 -19.13
CA MET A 307 -8.86 10.56 -19.79
C MET A 307 -9.48 9.79 -20.97
N TYR A 308 -10.67 9.19 -20.77
CA TYR A 308 -11.37 8.46 -21.83
C TYR A 308 -11.90 9.36 -22.94
N GLU A 309 -12.36 10.58 -22.59
CA GLU A 309 -12.77 11.61 -23.56
C GLU A 309 -11.60 12.06 -24.43
N TYR A 310 -10.40 12.17 -23.86
CA TYR A 310 -9.19 12.46 -24.63
C TYR A 310 -8.89 11.34 -25.63
N SER A 311 -8.87 10.08 -25.18
CA SER A 311 -8.77 8.91 -26.06
C SER A 311 -9.16 7.62 -25.35
N ASN A 312 -10.14 6.91 -25.90
CA ASN A 312 -10.57 5.59 -25.42
C ASN A 312 -9.48 4.52 -25.55
N GLU A 313 -8.38 4.78 -26.27
CA GLU A 313 -7.22 3.87 -26.31
C GLU A 313 -6.54 3.69 -24.94
N ILE A 314 -6.73 4.62 -24.01
CA ILE A 314 -6.24 4.50 -22.63
C ILE A 314 -6.71 3.21 -21.95
N ASP A 315 -7.90 2.72 -22.34
CA ASP A 315 -8.50 1.49 -21.80
C ASP A 315 -7.60 0.26 -21.95
N LYS A 316 -6.78 0.22 -23.00
CA LYS A 316 -5.85 -0.90 -23.25
C LYS A 316 -4.68 -0.94 -22.26
N TYR A 317 -4.35 0.19 -21.65
CA TYR A 317 -3.13 0.36 -20.86
C TYR A 317 -3.37 0.40 -19.36
N ILE A 318 -4.50 0.94 -18.91
CA ILE A 318 -4.83 1.00 -17.49
C ILE A 318 -5.63 -0.23 -17.06
N ALA A 319 -5.20 -0.88 -15.99
CA ALA A 319 -5.91 -2.03 -15.41
C ALA A 319 -6.85 -1.61 -14.27
N GLY A 320 -6.51 -0.53 -13.57
CA GLY A 320 -7.29 -0.01 -12.47
C GLY A 320 -7.05 1.47 -12.18
N ILE A 321 -7.71 1.97 -11.15
CA ILE A 321 -7.75 3.38 -10.75
C ILE A 321 -7.33 3.45 -9.27
N ALA A 322 -6.23 4.12 -8.99
CA ALA A 322 -5.70 4.32 -7.65
C ALA A 322 -6.30 5.57 -6.98
N THR A 323 -6.58 5.52 -5.68
CA THR A 323 -7.18 6.61 -4.90
C THR A 323 -6.62 6.76 -3.49
N HIS A 324 -6.70 7.97 -2.95
CA HIS A 324 -6.26 8.34 -1.60
C HIS A 324 -7.44 8.85 -0.74
N TRP A 325 -7.22 8.89 0.58
CA TRP A 325 -8.27 8.99 1.61
C TRP A 325 -8.37 10.35 2.34
N TYR A 326 -7.41 11.25 2.16
CA TYR A 326 -7.21 12.37 3.10
C TYR A 326 -8.39 13.34 3.21
N MET A 327 -9.20 13.42 2.15
CA MET A 327 -10.36 14.31 2.07
C MET A 327 -11.71 13.60 2.22
N ASP A 328 -11.71 12.35 2.66
CA ASP A 328 -12.92 11.52 2.66
C ASP A 328 -14.07 12.06 3.51
N ASN A 329 -13.78 12.85 4.54
CA ASN A 329 -14.79 13.51 5.36
C ASN A 329 -15.56 14.61 4.61
N TYR A 330 -15.07 15.06 3.45
CA TYR A 330 -15.64 16.18 2.69
C TYR A 330 -16.36 15.74 1.41
N PHE A 331 -16.14 14.50 0.95
CA PHE A 331 -16.64 14.02 -0.34
C PHE A 331 -17.39 12.72 -0.16
N SER A 332 -18.53 12.53 -0.85
CA SER A 332 -19.35 11.32 -0.70
C SER A 332 -18.62 10.07 -1.20
N ILE A 333 -18.86 8.95 -0.51
CA ILE A 333 -18.43 7.61 -0.92
C ILE A 333 -19.01 7.19 -2.28
N ASP A 334 -20.18 7.72 -2.68
CA ASP A 334 -20.85 7.40 -3.96
C ASP A 334 -20.01 7.77 -5.21
N LEU A 335 -18.92 8.53 -5.05
CA LEU A 335 -17.96 8.77 -6.14
C LEU A 335 -17.32 7.46 -6.62
N TYR A 336 -17.11 6.51 -5.71
CA TYR A 336 -16.65 5.17 -6.04
C TYR A 336 -17.69 4.43 -6.88
N ASP A 337 -18.93 4.31 -6.40
CA ASP A 337 -20.00 3.60 -7.12
C ASP A 337 -20.25 4.18 -8.52
N ARG A 338 -20.23 5.51 -8.65
CA ARG A 338 -20.34 6.19 -9.95
C ARG A 338 -19.17 5.85 -10.87
N THR A 339 -17.96 5.78 -10.34
CA THR A 339 -16.77 5.44 -11.12
C THR A 339 -16.82 4.00 -11.59
N HIS A 340 -17.16 3.04 -10.72
CA HIS A 340 -17.30 1.65 -11.13
C HIS A 340 -18.45 1.44 -12.11
N SER A 341 -19.57 2.15 -11.93
CA SER A 341 -20.67 2.11 -12.91
C SER A 341 -20.24 2.63 -14.28
N ALA A 342 -19.38 3.66 -14.33
CA ALA A 342 -18.85 4.21 -15.58
C ALA A 342 -17.74 3.33 -16.20
N PHE A 343 -16.92 2.68 -15.37
CA PHE A 343 -15.75 1.90 -15.77
C PHE A 343 -15.73 0.51 -15.11
N PRO A 344 -16.73 -0.36 -15.39
CA PRO A 344 -16.94 -1.61 -14.63
C PRO A 344 -15.79 -2.62 -14.78
N ASN A 345 -15.00 -2.50 -15.85
CA ASN A 345 -13.85 -3.37 -16.11
C ASN A 345 -12.55 -2.88 -15.46
N LYS A 346 -12.58 -1.73 -14.77
CA LYS A 346 -11.42 -1.17 -14.07
C LYS A 346 -11.61 -1.39 -12.59
N PHE A 347 -10.68 -2.12 -11.98
CA PHE A 347 -10.66 -2.21 -10.54
C PHE A 347 -10.24 -0.85 -9.96
N LEU A 348 -10.71 -0.53 -8.77
CA LEU A 348 -10.32 0.64 -8.03
C LEU A 348 -9.37 0.20 -6.92
N LEU A 349 -8.56 1.09 -6.39
CA LEU A 349 -7.57 0.70 -5.41
C LEU A 349 -7.30 1.87 -4.50
N MET A 350 -7.63 1.77 -3.22
CA MET A 350 -7.10 2.74 -2.28
C MET A 350 -5.61 2.42 -2.11
N THR A 351 -4.71 3.32 -2.49
CA THR A 351 -3.26 3.09 -2.52
C THR A 351 -2.53 3.85 -1.42
N GLU A 352 -3.22 4.73 -0.71
CA GLU A 352 -2.65 5.50 0.41
C GLU A 352 -3.73 5.97 1.39
N ALA A 353 -3.47 5.80 2.69
CA ALA A 353 -4.29 6.39 3.75
C ALA A 353 -3.45 6.62 5.01
N CYS A 354 -3.49 7.84 5.55
CA CYS A 354 -2.81 8.16 6.80
C CYS A 354 -3.63 9.09 7.68
N THR A 355 -3.52 8.91 9.01
CA THR A 355 -4.09 9.81 10.02
C THR A 355 -3.02 10.77 10.52
N GLY A 356 -3.42 11.97 10.95
CA GLY A 356 -2.44 12.97 11.40
C GLY A 356 -1.76 13.73 10.25
N SER A 357 -2.23 13.58 9.01
CA SER A 357 -1.68 14.29 7.85
C SER A 357 -1.99 15.79 7.91
N ALA A 358 -3.20 16.17 8.32
CA ALA A 358 -3.63 17.57 8.38
C ALA A 358 -2.71 18.42 9.29
N SER A 359 -2.41 19.65 8.89
CA SER A 359 -1.47 20.53 9.60
C SER A 359 -1.87 20.82 11.05
N TRP A 360 -3.18 20.81 11.35
CA TRP A 360 -3.73 21.00 12.69
C TRP A 360 -3.83 19.73 13.54
N ASP A 361 -3.57 18.54 12.99
CA ASP A 361 -3.55 17.29 13.76
C ASP A 361 -2.27 17.21 14.61
N ILE A 362 -2.29 17.84 15.78
CA ILE A 362 -1.17 17.88 16.72
C ILE A 362 -1.61 17.25 18.06
N PRO A 363 -0.86 16.26 18.61
CA PRO A 363 0.37 15.69 18.07
C PRO A 363 0.12 14.80 16.84
N LYS A 364 1.12 14.73 15.95
CA LYS A 364 1.07 13.89 14.74
C LYS A 364 0.93 12.42 15.08
N VAL A 365 1.64 11.96 16.12
CA VAL A 365 1.53 10.59 16.66
C VAL A 365 0.73 10.62 17.95
N ARG A 366 -0.31 9.78 18.02
CA ARG A 366 -1.20 9.60 19.18
C ARG A 366 -1.19 8.15 19.61
N LEU A 367 -0.30 7.81 20.56
CA LEU A 367 -0.05 6.43 20.99
C LEU A 367 -1.25 5.87 21.75
N GLY A 368 -1.94 4.91 21.12
CA GLY A 368 -3.10 4.24 21.71
C GLY A 368 -4.44 4.86 21.31
N SER A 369 -4.49 5.73 20.30
CA SER A 369 -5.75 6.32 19.84
C SER A 369 -6.67 5.28 19.17
N TRP A 370 -7.71 4.87 19.89
CA TRP A 370 -8.80 4.04 19.40
C TRP A 370 -9.58 4.75 18.31
N GLN A 371 -9.84 6.05 18.47
CA GLN A 371 -10.53 6.87 17.46
C GLN A 371 -9.82 6.82 16.09
N ARG A 372 -8.49 6.83 16.04
CA ARG A 372 -7.74 6.67 14.78
C ARG A 372 -7.92 5.27 14.20
N GLY A 373 -7.85 4.23 15.05
CA GLY A 373 -8.15 2.85 14.64
C GLY A 373 -9.56 2.68 14.07
N GLU A 374 -10.57 3.30 14.70
CA GLU A 374 -11.94 3.35 14.20
C GLU A 374 -12.00 4.01 12.82
N ARG A 375 -11.32 5.15 12.64
CA ARG A 375 -11.28 5.85 11.35
C ARG A 375 -10.73 4.97 10.22
N TYR A 376 -9.71 4.16 10.50
CA TYR A 376 -9.20 3.19 9.53
C TYR A 376 -10.21 2.08 9.23
N ILE A 377 -10.81 1.44 10.25
CA ILE A 377 -11.74 0.31 9.99
C ILE A 377 -13.07 0.77 9.38
N THR A 378 -13.58 1.95 9.73
CA THR A 378 -14.78 2.51 9.09
C THR A 378 -14.48 2.89 7.65
N SER A 379 -13.32 3.50 7.38
CA SER A 379 -12.90 3.76 5.99
C SER A 379 -12.73 2.48 5.20
N ILE A 380 -12.30 1.39 5.84
CA ILE A 380 -12.28 0.08 5.21
C ILE A 380 -13.76 -0.27 4.93
N ILE A 381 -14.57 -0.53 5.95
CA ILE A 381 -15.95 -1.02 5.77
C ILE A 381 -16.83 -0.15 4.84
N ASP A 382 -16.73 1.18 4.89
CA ASP A 382 -17.58 2.13 4.16
C ASP A 382 -17.35 2.13 2.67
N VAL A 383 -16.19 1.68 2.19
CA VAL A 383 -15.95 1.48 0.75
C VAL A 383 -16.63 0.17 0.29
N LYS A 384 -17.94 0.11 0.57
CA LYS A 384 -18.87 -1.04 0.56
C LYS A 384 -19.03 -1.76 -0.77
N LEU A 385 -18.42 -1.27 -1.85
CA LEU A 385 -18.47 -1.88 -3.17
C LEU A 385 -17.12 -1.85 -3.91
N ILE A 386 -16.05 -1.29 -3.33
CA ILE A 386 -14.84 -0.88 -4.09
C ILE A 386 -13.54 -0.98 -3.24
N PHE A 387 -12.91 -2.15 -3.20
CA PHE A 387 -11.48 -2.38 -2.87
C PHE A 387 -10.87 -1.90 -1.53
N PHE A 388 -10.21 -2.85 -0.88
CA PHE A 388 -9.13 -2.57 0.06
C PHE A 388 -7.80 -2.91 -0.58
N ASN A 389 -6.84 -2.00 -0.37
CA ASN A 389 -5.40 -2.21 -0.27
C ASN A 389 -4.89 -1.17 0.74
N PHE A 390 -5.02 -1.43 2.03
CA PHE A 390 -4.51 -0.48 3.02
C PHE A 390 -3.01 -0.28 2.80
N ILE A 391 -2.51 0.97 2.77
CA ILE A 391 -1.09 1.29 2.78
C ILE A 391 -0.97 2.48 3.74
N SER A 392 -0.70 2.20 5.01
CA SER A 392 -0.29 3.25 5.94
C SER A 392 1.12 3.69 5.55
N ILE A 393 1.29 5.00 5.36
CA ILE A 393 2.58 5.65 5.44
C ILE A 393 2.83 6.12 6.87
#